data_AF-A0A3D0J1T9-F1
#
_entry.id   AF-A0A3D0J1T9-F1
#
_cell.length_a   1.000
_cell.length_b   1.000
_cell.length_c   1.000
_cell.angle_alpha   90.00
_cell.angle_beta   90.00
_cell.angle_gamma   90.00
#
_symmetry.space_group_name_H-M   'P 1'
#
loop_
_entity.id
_entity.type
_entity.pdbx_description
1 polymer ?
#
loop_
_entity_poly.entity_id
_entity_poly.type
_entity_poly.pdbx_seq_one_letter_code
_entity_poly.pdbx_strand_id
1 'polypeptide(L)' 'MEKICGPGSAWVVEAKRQVFGMVGIDLLPGPSEIAVIADETARPAWVAADLVAQAEHGPG' A
#
# COMPACT_ATOMS: atom_id res chain seq x y z
N MET A 1 -0.22 -22.66 -11.22
CA MET A 1 0.08 -21.27 -10.80
C MET A 1 0.96 -21.38 -9.58
N GLU A 2 2.16 -20.80 -9.59
CA GLU A 2 3.16 -21.00 -8.51
C GLU A 2 3.12 -19.90 -7.45
N LYS A 3 2.62 -18.71 -7.79
CA LYS A 3 2.52 -17.55 -6.91
C LYS A 3 1.28 -16.70 -7.20
N ILE A 4 0.64 -16.17 -6.15
CA ILE A 4 -0.49 -15.24 -6.22
C ILE A 4 -0.02 -13.86 -5.73
N CYS A 5 -0.26 -12.82 -6.52
CA CYS A 5 0.19 -11.45 -6.24
C CYS A 5 -0.97 -10.45 -6.30
N GLY A 6 -0.79 -9.31 -5.64
CA GLY A 6 -1.68 -8.16 -5.67
C GLY A 6 -2.45 -7.94 -4.36
N PRO A 7 -2.84 -6.69 -4.07
CA PRO A 7 -3.70 -6.36 -2.94
C PRO A 7 -5.14 -6.79 -3.21
N GLY A 8 -5.96 -6.80 -2.16
CA GLY A 8 -7.39 -7.07 -2.28
C GLY A 8 -8.12 -6.79 -0.99
N SER A 9 -9.44 -7.01 -1.00
CA SER A 9 -10.28 -6.87 0.19
C SER A 9 -9.87 -7.85 1.29
N ALA A 10 -10.40 -7.66 2.50
CA ALA A 10 -10.16 -8.56 3.63
C ALA A 10 -10.39 -10.05 3.28
N TRP A 11 -11.35 -10.35 2.40
CA TRP A 11 -11.61 -11.70 1.91
C TRP A 11 -10.48 -12.26 1.05
N VAL A 12 -9.91 -11.44 0.15
CA VAL A 12 -8.77 -11.82 -0.68
C VAL A 12 -7.53 -12.02 0.19
N VAL A 13 -7.32 -11.15 1.19
CA VAL A 13 -6.21 -11.27 2.15
C VAL A 13 -6.32 -12.55 2.97
N GLU A 14 -7.51 -12.87 3.49
CA GLU A 14 -7.75 -14.10 4.22
C GLU A 14 -7.55 -15.34 3.33
N ALA A 15 -8.07 -15.33 2.10
CA ALA A 15 -7.87 -16.41 1.15
C ALA A 15 -6.38 -16.63 0.85
N LYS A 16 -5.61 -15.55 0.64
CA LYS A 16 -4.15 -15.62 0.47
C LYS A 16 -3.46 -16.21 1.71
N ARG A 17 -3.92 -15.85 2.92
CA ARG A 17 -3.38 -16.40 4.18
C ARG A 17 -3.61 -17.91 4.29
N GLN A 18 -4.80 -18.40 3.92
CA GLN A 18 -5.13 -19.83 3.99
C GLN A 18 -4.32 -20.69 3.03
N VAL A 19 -3.91 -20.15 1.88
CA VAL A 19 -3.11 -20.87 0.87
C VAL A 19 -1.60 -20.64 1.00
N PHE A 20 -1.17 -19.86 2.00
CA PHE A 20 0.24 -19.63 2.26
C PHE A 20 0.95 -20.95 2.59
N GLY A 21 2.08 -21.21 1.93
CA GLY A 21 2.85 -22.45 2.05
C GLY A 21 2.42 -23.56 1.09
N MET A 22 1.21 -23.49 0.51
CA MET A 22 0.79 -24.32 -0.64
C MET A 22 1.18 -23.66 -1.96
N VAL A 23 1.05 -22.33 -2.02
CA VAL A 23 1.54 -21.48 -3.11
C VAL A 23 2.31 -20.30 -2.53
N GLY A 24 3.17 -19.70 -3.34
CA GLY A 24 3.76 -18.42 -2.97
C GLY A 24 2.70 -17.33 -2.87
N ILE A 25 2.83 -16.46 -1.86
CA ILE A 25 2.14 -15.15 -1.83
C ILE A 25 3.20 -14.06 -1.75
N ASP A 26 2.87 -12.85 -2.20
CA ASP A 26 3.73 -11.67 -2.09
C ASP A 26 3.77 -11.09 -0.67
N LEU A 27 2.63 -10.58 -0.18
CA LEU A 27 2.47 -9.98 1.13
C LEU A 27 0.99 -9.97 1.55
N LEU A 28 0.75 -9.83 2.86
CA LEU A 28 -0.55 -9.45 3.40
C LEU A 28 -0.57 -7.92 3.52
N PRO A 29 -1.44 -7.22 2.78
CA PRO A 29 -1.39 -5.76 2.69
C PRO A 29 -1.78 -5.11 4.02
N GLY A 30 -0.97 -4.15 4.46
CA GLY A 30 -1.31 -3.16 5.47
C GLY A 30 -1.73 -1.83 4.82
N PRO A 31 -2.08 -0.81 5.63
CA PRO A 31 -2.39 0.51 5.11
C PRO A 31 -1.19 1.10 4.37
N SER A 32 -1.43 1.83 3.29
CA SER A 32 -0.38 2.55 2.57
C SER A 32 -0.03 3.84 3.31
N GLU A 33 1.26 4.23 3.29
CA GLU A 33 1.76 5.42 3.98
C GLU A 33 2.76 6.19 3.10
N ILE A 34 2.94 7.48 3.39
CA ILE A 34 3.96 8.34 2.77
C ILE A 34 4.67 9.18 3.83
N ALA A 35 5.95 9.47 3.61
CA ALA A 35 6.72 10.45 4.38
C ALA A 35 7.47 11.37 3.41
N VAL A 36 7.33 12.70 3.58
CA VAL A 36 8.01 13.70 2.76
C VAL A 36 9.03 14.44 3.63
N ILE A 37 10.29 14.46 3.19
CA ILE A 37 11.36 15.26 3.79
C ILE A 37 11.59 16.47 2.88
N ALA A 38 11.40 17.67 3.42
CA ALA A 38 11.47 18.92 2.69
C ALA A 38 12.28 19.96 3.48
N ASP A 39 13.08 20.75 2.77
CA ASP A 39 13.80 21.91 3.30
C ASP A 39 13.19 23.23 2.78
N GLU A 40 13.83 24.35 3.09
CA GLU A 40 13.39 25.69 2.67
C GLU A 40 13.35 25.92 1.15
N THR A 41 14.00 25.08 0.35
CA THR A 41 14.01 25.18 -1.12
C THR A 41 12.85 24.44 -1.77
N ALA A 42 12.17 23.56 -1.02
CA ALA A 42 11.05 22.78 -1.51
C ALA A 42 9.84 23.67 -1.83
N ARG A 43 9.12 23.31 -2.90
CA ARG A 43 7.89 24.01 -3.30
C ARG A 43 6.73 23.51 -2.43
N PRO A 44 6.12 24.34 -1.54
CA PRO A 44 5.11 23.86 -0.61
C PRO A 44 3.87 23.24 -1.29
N ALA A 45 3.48 23.78 -2.45
CA ALA A 45 2.36 23.27 -3.23
C ALA A 45 2.57 21.83 -3.74
N TRP A 46 3.82 21.42 -3.96
CA TRP A 46 4.14 20.06 -4.41
C TRP A 46 4.15 19.08 -3.25
N VAL A 47 4.76 19.46 -2.12
CA VAL A 47 4.71 18.67 -0.89
C VAL A 47 3.26 18.42 -0.46
N ALA A 48 2.41 19.45 -0.51
CA ALA A 48 0.99 19.30 -0.22
C ALA A 48 0.29 18.36 -1.20
N ALA A 49 0.60 18.45 -2.49
CA ALA A 49 0.04 17.54 -3.50
C ALA A 49 0.40 16.08 -3.23
N ASP A 50 1.64 15.79 -2.84
CA ASP A 50 2.08 14.42 -2.49
C ASP A 50 1.32 13.87 -1.27
N LEU A 51 1.12 14.70 -0.24
CA LEU A 51 0.36 14.31 0.95
C LEU A 51 -1.12 14.06 0.65
N VAL A 52 -1.74 14.92 -0.18
CA VAL A 52 -3.14 14.75 -0.59
C VAL A 52 -3.29 13.51 -1.47
N ALA A 53 -2.37 13.28 -2.41
CA ALA A 53 -2.40 12.09 -3.26
C ALA A 53 -2.41 10.81 -2.42
N GLN A 54 -1.61 10.74 -1.35
CA GLN A 54 -1.65 9.59 -0.43
C GLN A 54 -2.97 9.50 0.36
N ALA A 55 -3.49 10.63 0.85
CA ALA A 55 -4.74 10.66 1.62
C ALA A 55 -5.95 10.19 0.78
N GLU A 56 -5.94 10.40 -0.53
CA GLU A 56 -6.99 9.96 -1.46
C GLU A 56 -7.11 8.43 -1.59
N HIS A 57 -6.08 7.66 -1.20
CA HIS A 57 -6.16 6.19 -1.17
C HIS A 57 -7.21 5.64 -0.19
N GLY A 58 -7.74 6.49 0.69
CA GLY A 58 -8.79 6.17 1.64
C GLY A 58 -8.25 5.82 3.02
N PRO A 59 -9.15 5.68 4.00
CA PRO A 59 -8.77 5.19 5.32
C PRO A 59 -8.22 3.77 5.20
N GLY A 60 -7.03 3.58 5.76
CA GLY A 60 -6.32 2.30 5.80
C GLY A 60 -7.04 1.21 6.60
#